data_AF-A0A3C0Q3M6-F1
#
_entry.id   AF-A0A3C0Q3M6-F1
#
_cell.length_a   1.000
_cell.length_b   1.000
_cell.length_c   1.000
_cell.angle_alpha   90.00
_cell.angle_beta   90.00
_cell.angle_gamma   90.00
#
_symmetry.space_group_name_H-M   'P 1'
#
loop_
_entity.id
_entity.type
_entity.pdbx_description
1 polymer ?
#
loop_
_entity_poly.entity_id
_entity_poly.type
_entity_poly.pdbx_seq_one_letter_code
_entity_poly.pdbx_strand_id
1 'polypeptide(L)' 'MAKKGAVVKVRLVSSGKNAKGNPTGFTYYVKKNPKNITEKMSFRKYDPRAINAETGKPGCHVLFEEKKLPPHKK' A
#
# COMPACT_ATOMS: atom_id res chain seq x y z
N MET A 1 14.64 7.38 30.39
CA MET A 1 14.34 6.37 29.35
C MET A 1 13.38 6.97 28.33
N ALA A 2 13.78 7.16 27.06
CA ALA A 2 12.87 7.69 26.05
C ALA A 2 11.76 6.67 25.75
N LYS A 3 10.50 7.08 25.89
CA LYS A 3 9.35 6.23 25.55
C LYS A 3 9.40 5.91 24.06
N LYS A 4 9.37 4.62 23.70
CA LYS A 4 9.27 4.18 22.31
C LYS A 4 8.08 4.90 21.66
N GLY A 5 8.35 5.67 20.61
CA GLY A 5 7.33 6.45 19.92
C GLY A 5 6.20 5.54 19.45
N ALA A 6 4.95 6.03 19.51
CA ALA A 6 3.76 5.28 19.12
C ALA A 6 3.66 5.00 17.61
N VAL A 7 4.66 5.41 16.82
CA VAL A 7 4.67 5.30 15.37
C VAL A 7 4.84 3.84 14.95
N VAL A 8 3.85 3.30 14.25
CA VAL A 8 3.83 1.94 13.72
C VAL A 8 4.10 1.93 12.22
N LYS A 9 4.79 0.90 11.73
CA LYS A 9 5.00 0.67 10.29
C LYS A 9 3.79 -0.07 9.73
N VAL A 10 3.23 0.40 8.63
CA VAL A 10 2.09 -0.21 7.95
C VAL A 10 2.41 -0.49 6.49
N ARG A 11 1.66 -1.42 5.90
CA ARG A 11 1.80 -1.81 4.49
C ARG A 11 0.61 -1.28 3.71
N LEU A 12 0.86 -0.43 2.73
CA LEU A 12 -0.11 0.02 1.75
C LEU A 12 -0.04 -0.91 0.54
N VAL A 13 -1.13 -1.59 0.19
CA VAL A 13 -1.20 -2.55 -0.91
C VAL A 13 -1.96 -1.93 -2.08
N SER A 14 -1.37 -2.03 -3.27
CA SER A 14 -2.00 -1.57 -4.51
C SER A 14 -3.31 -2.31 -4.78
N SER A 15 -4.33 -1.56 -5.18
CA SER A 15 -5.57 -2.10 -5.74
C SER A 15 -5.44 -2.43 -7.24
N GLY A 16 -4.31 -2.12 -7.86
CA GLY A 16 -4.07 -2.33 -9.29
C GLY A 16 -4.07 -3.81 -9.70
N LYS A 17 -4.44 -4.05 -10.96
CA LYS A 17 -4.36 -5.36 -11.61
C LYS A 17 -3.24 -5.37 -12.66
N ASN A 18 -2.56 -6.50 -12.79
CA ASN A 18 -1.56 -6.73 -13.84
C ASN A 18 -2.23 -7.18 -15.16
N ALA A 19 -1.42 -7.37 -16.21
CA ALA A 19 -1.90 -7.80 -17.53
C ALA A 19 -2.64 -9.15 -17.53
N LYS A 20 -2.44 -9.97 -16.49
CA LYS A 20 -3.11 -11.26 -16.31
C LYS A 20 -4.38 -11.16 -15.45
N GLY A 21 -4.84 -9.94 -15.12
CA GLY A 21 -6.01 -9.69 -14.29
C GLY A 21 -5.80 -9.93 -12.78
N ASN A 22 -4.59 -10.28 -12.35
CA ASN A 22 -4.26 -10.56 -10.95
C ASN A 22 -3.82 -9.28 -10.22
N PRO A 23 -3.97 -9.20 -8.88
CA PRO A 23 -3.40 -8.10 -8.10
C PRO A 23 -1.90 -7.94 -8.37
N THR A 24 -1.42 -6.70 -8.52
CA THR A 24 0.02 -6.45 -8.80
C THR A 24 0.92 -6.86 -7.65
N GLY A 25 0.38 -6.89 -6.43
CA GLY A 25 1.13 -7.14 -5.20
C GLY A 25 2.13 -6.03 -4.88
N PHE A 26 2.07 -4.90 -5.57
CA PHE A 26 2.96 -3.77 -5.31
C PHE A 26 2.57 -3.14 -3.96
N THR A 27 3.56 -2.88 -3.11
CA THR A 27 3.30 -2.38 -1.76
C THR A 27 4.27 -1.27 -1.38
N TYR A 28 3.74 -0.26 -0.68
CA TYR A 28 4.54 0.76 -0.01
C TYR A 28 4.53 0.50 1.49
N TYR A 29 5.66 0.79 2.14
CA TYR A 29 5.74 0.79 3.58
C TYR A 29 5.82 2.23 4.08
N VAL A 30 4.91 2.59 4.97
CA VAL A 30 4.85 3.93 5.57
C VAL A 30 4.73 3.80 7.08
N LYS A 31 5.10 4.88 7.76
CA LYS A 31 4.98 5.02 9.21
C LYS A 31 3.69 5.81 9.49
N LYS A 32 2.87 5.33 10.42
CA LYS A 32 1.69 6.06 10.90
C LYS A 32 1.70 6.18 12.42
N ASN A 33 1.17 7.29 12.94
CA ASN A 33 0.90 7.42 14.36
C ASN A 33 -0.58 7.07 14.61
N PRO A 34 -0.88 5.90 15.21
CA PRO A 34 -2.24 5.43 15.41
C PRO A 34 -3.03 6.29 16.41
N LYS A 35 -2.34 7.16 17.18
CA LYS A 35 -3.00 8.13 18.07
C LYS A 35 -3.65 9.29 17.31
N ASN A 36 -3.07 9.68 16.18
CA ASN A 36 -3.57 10.81 15.38
C ASN A 36 -4.43 10.30 14.22
N ILE A 37 -4.07 9.16 13.64
CA ILE A 37 -4.75 8.58 12.48
C ILE A 37 -5.25 7.19 12.88
N THR A 38 -6.50 7.17 13.33
CA THR A 38 -7.19 5.98 13.82
C THR A 38 -7.73 5.12 12.67
N GLU A 39 -8.10 5.74 11.56
CA GLU A 39 -8.65 5.07 10.38
C GLU A 39 -7.56 4.41 9.50
N LYS A 40 -7.99 3.55 8.58
CA LYS A 40 -7.11 2.93 7.60
C LYS A 40 -6.72 3.96 6.55
N MET A 41 -5.42 4.09 6.31
CA MET A 41 -4.92 4.99 5.27
C MET A 41 -5.26 4.47 3.88
N SER A 42 -5.74 5.37 3.02
CA SER A 42 -5.85 5.14 1.58
C SER A 42 -5.21 6.32 0.83
N PHE A 43 -4.41 6.02 -0.19
CA PHE A 43 -3.72 7.03 -0.99
C PHE A 43 -3.70 6.65 -2.46
N ARG A 44 -3.87 7.64 -3.35
CA ARG A 44 -3.57 7.44 -4.78
C ARG A 44 -2.08 7.58 -5.01
N LYS A 45 -1.42 6.48 -5.40
CA LYS A 45 0.01 6.43 -5.72
C LYS A 45 0.26 5.68 -7.01
N TYR A 46 1.42 5.92 -7.61
CA TYR A 46 1.86 5.22 -8.81
C TYR A 46 2.19 3.76 -8.51
N ASP A 47 1.63 2.86 -9.32
CA ASP A 47 2.00 1.46 -9.39
C ASP A 47 2.55 1.16 -10.80
N PRO A 48 3.87 0.87 -10.94
CA PRO A 48 4.47 0.58 -12.25
C PRO A 48 3.96 -0.72 -12.88
N ARG A 49 3.36 -1.63 -12.08
CA ARG A 49 2.90 -2.94 -12.53
C ARG A 49 1.41 -2.97 -12.86
N ALA A 50 0.67 -1.93 -12.47
CA ALA A 50 -0.75 -1.83 -12.75
C ALA A 50 -0.97 -1.53 -14.24
N ILE A 51 -1.91 -2.21 -14.87
CA ILE A 51 -2.34 -1.89 -16.23
C ILE A 51 -3.42 -0.82 -16.14
N ASN A 52 -3.25 0.24 -16.92
CA ASN A 52 -4.29 1.24 -17.10
C ASN A 52 -5.40 0.66 -18.00
N ALA A 53 -6.65 0.68 -17.54
CA ALA A 53 -7.79 0.17 -18.29
C ALA A 53 -8.07 0.96 -19.58
N GLU A 54 -7.76 2.26 -19.60
CA GLU A 54 -8.05 3.13 -20.74
C GLU A 54 -7.00 3.00 -21.85
N THR A 55 -5.72 2.91 -21.47
CA THR A 55 -4.61 2.91 -22.44
C THR A 55 -4.04 1.52 -22.71
N GLY A 56 -4.39 0.52 -21.90
CA GLY A 56 -3.82 -0.84 -21.97
C GLY A 56 -2.34 -0.93 -21.61
N LYS A 57 -1.70 0.18 -21.23
CA LYS A 57 -0.26 0.26 -20.94
C LYS A 57 0.02 0.01 -19.45
N PRO A 58 1.21 -0.51 -19.11
CA PRO A 58 1.66 -0.62 -17.72
C PRO A 58 2.00 0.75 -17.13
N GLY A 59 1.72 0.90 -15.85
CA GLY A 59 1.98 2.10 -15.06
C GLY A 59 0.78 3.03 -14.98
N CYS A 60 0.14 3.10 -13.81
CA CYS A 60 -0.89 4.09 -13.53
C CYS A 60 -0.98 4.43 -12.04
N HIS A 61 -1.62 5.57 -11.73
CA HIS A 61 -1.98 5.90 -10.36
C HIS A 61 -3.21 5.12 -9.94
N VAL A 62 -3.06 4.32 -8.89
CA VAL A 62 -4.12 3.48 -8.33
C VAL A 62 -4.28 3.77 -6.84
N LEU A 63 -5.39 3.30 -6.28
CA LEU A 63 -5.62 3.41 -4.85
C LEU A 63 -4.74 2.38 -4.13
N PHE A 64 -4.07 2.82 -3.08
CA PHE A 64 -3.34 1.96 -2.18
C PHE A 64 -4.05 1.94 -0.83
N GLU A 65 -4.32 0.74 -0.32
CA GLU A 65 -5.06 0.56 0.93
C GLU A 65 -4.18 -0.05 2.01
N GLU A 66 -4.35 0.41 3.25
CA GLU A 66 -3.65 -0.15 4.39
C GLU A 66 -4.08 -1.60 4.68
N LYS A 67 -3.09 -2.49 4.69
CA LYS A 67 -3.19 -3.87 5.16
C LYS A 67 -2.15 -4.16 6.24
N LYS A 68 -2.38 -5.26 6.97
CA LYS A 68 -1.43 -5.78 7.97
C LYS A 68 -0.06 -6.01 7.33
N LEU A 69 0.98 -5.82 8.13
CA LEU A 69 2.34 -6.20 7.74
C LEU A 69 2.38 -7.69 7.36
N PRO A 70 3.26 -8.07 6.43
CA PRO A 70 3.46 -9.49 6.12
C PRO A 70 3.84 -10.23 7.41
N PRO A 71 3.36 -11.46 7.62
CA PRO A 71 3.83 -12.27 8.73
C PRO A 71 5.34 -12.40 8.63
N HIS A 72 6.04 -12.08 9.72
CA HIS A 72 7.46 -12.42 9.83
C HIS A 72 7.56 -13.94 9.75
N LYS A 73 8.54 -14.49 9.03
CA LYS A 73 8.77 -15.95 8.97
C LYS A 73 8.76 -16.50 10.41
N LYS A 74 8.00 -17.59 10.61
CA LYS A 74 8.17 -18.46 11.77
C LYS A 74 9.50 -19.18 11.66
#